data_AF-A0A6A6TDB9-F1
#
_entry.id   AF-A0A6A6TDB9-F1
#
_cell.length_a   1.000
_cell.length_b   1.000
_cell.length_c   1.000
_cell.angle_alpha   90.00
_cell.angle_beta   90.00
_cell.angle_gamma   90.00
#
_symmetry.space_group_name_H-M   'P 1'
#
loop_
_entity.id
_entity.type
_entity.pdbx_description
1 polymer ?
#
loop_
_entity_poly.entity_id
_entity_poly.type
_entity_poly.pdbx_seq_one_letter_code
_entity_poly.pdbx_strand_id
1 'polypeptide(L)'
;MMESENEATEYDDEEFDEISDDCTEPGLDEDQHKDEGLVENRASSGINSQFMMNPPFDEEQGLYFNGASAMKFLSEISTFQAPKDDTTIPQTMEAKRKIVKRLVLAITNIANVREDLKSKRLAKRWGEGVRYYEPWMFEMVAWRLLYKILKIHTEGWSHPVCRDWRIIKKTETFTFEKRMGLVIELLTCSKTACTDVLAGEDWTVVGAPDALLERTNRNKASIDSKAKYLQDKREEDK
;
A
#
# COMPACT_ATOMS: atom_id res chain seq x y z
N MET A 1 -55.41 -2.95 17.06
CA MET A 1 -54.77 -3.82 16.06
C MET A 1 -54.68 -2.99 14.80
N MET A 2 -53.51 -2.45 14.49
CA MET A 2 -53.25 -1.74 13.23
C MET A 2 -52.35 -2.66 12.43
N GLU A 3 -52.86 -3.11 11.29
CA GLU A 3 -52.11 -3.87 10.30
C GLU A 3 -51.35 -2.85 9.44
N SER A 4 -50.02 -2.87 9.50
CA SER A 4 -49.14 -2.11 8.62
C SER A 4 -48.63 -3.04 7.54
N GLU A 5 -49.07 -2.80 6.31
CA GLU A 5 -48.65 -3.54 5.12
C GLU A 5 -47.21 -3.17 4.75
N ASN A 6 -46.38 -4.20 4.53
CA ASN A 6 -45.00 -4.08 4.07
C ASN A 6 -45.01 -4.00 2.53
N GLU A 7 -44.64 -2.83 2.01
CA GLU A 7 -44.41 -2.60 0.59
C GLU A 7 -42.95 -2.98 0.26
N ALA A 8 -42.78 -4.09 -0.45
CA ALA A 8 -41.49 -4.57 -0.92
C ALA A 8 -41.12 -3.85 -2.22
N THR A 9 -40.05 -3.05 -2.19
CA THR A 9 -39.50 -2.41 -3.39
C THR A 9 -38.59 -3.39 -4.13
N GLU A 10 -39.01 -3.75 -5.33
CA GLU A 10 -38.29 -4.47 -6.37
C GLU A 10 -37.04 -3.66 -6.79
N TYR A 11 -35.85 -4.27 -6.75
CA TYR A 11 -34.60 -3.66 -7.19
C TYR A 11 -34.32 -4.15 -8.61
N ASP A 12 -34.32 -3.22 -9.56
CA ASP A 12 -33.93 -3.46 -10.95
C ASP A 12 -32.42 -3.75 -11.03
N ASP A 13 -32.10 -4.91 -11.63
CA ASP A 13 -30.75 -5.33 -12.01
C ASP A 13 -30.29 -4.51 -13.22
N GLU A 14 -29.58 -3.40 -12.96
CA GLU A 14 -28.89 -2.66 -14.02
C GLU A 14 -27.59 -3.37 -14.44
N GLU A 15 -27.66 -3.86 -15.67
CA GLU A 15 -26.65 -4.29 -16.64
C GLU A 15 -25.26 -3.64 -16.45
N PHE A 16 -24.25 -4.47 -16.18
CA PHE A 16 -22.85 -4.08 -16.03
C PHE A 16 -22.18 -4.07 -17.42
N ASP A 17 -21.96 -2.88 -17.98
CA ASP A 17 -21.19 -2.70 -19.22
C ASP A 17 -19.73 -3.15 -19.00
N GLU A 18 -19.29 -4.12 -19.81
CA GLU A 18 -17.91 -4.58 -19.93
C GLU A 18 -17.03 -3.47 -20.51
N ILE A 19 -16.21 -2.84 -19.67
CA ILE A 19 -15.13 -1.96 -20.13
C ILE A 19 -13.92 -2.83 -20.49
N SER A 20 -13.65 -2.99 -21.80
CA SER A 20 -12.43 -3.62 -22.31
C SER A 20 -11.24 -2.66 -22.16
N ASP A 21 -10.36 -2.93 -21.19
CA ASP A 21 -9.08 -2.22 -21.05
C ASP A 21 -8.04 -2.86 -21.99
N ASP A 22 -7.97 -2.37 -23.22
CA ASP A 22 -6.86 -2.61 -24.14
C ASP A 22 -5.67 -1.73 -23.73
N CYS A 23 -4.79 -2.28 -22.89
CA CYS A 23 -3.51 -1.69 -22.54
C CYS A 23 -2.41 -2.27 -23.45
N THR A 24 -2.24 -1.68 -24.63
CA THR A 24 -1.07 -1.96 -25.48
C THR A 24 0.18 -1.32 -24.86
N GLU A 25 1.12 -2.14 -24.40
CA GLU A 25 2.43 -1.68 -23.89
C GLU A 25 3.34 -1.19 -25.05
N PRO A 26 3.93 0.00 -24.98
CA PRO A 26 4.99 0.40 -25.91
C PRO A 26 6.32 -0.25 -25.51
N GLY A 27 6.97 -0.86 -26.50
CA GLY A 27 8.23 -1.58 -26.39
C GLY A 27 9.39 -0.77 -25.81
N LEU A 28 10.20 -1.44 -24.99
CA LEU A 28 11.46 -0.95 -24.47
C LEU A 28 12.58 -1.41 -25.40
N ASP A 29 13.26 -0.44 -26.00
CA ASP A 29 14.46 -0.64 -26.81
C ASP A 29 15.62 -1.17 -25.97
N GLU A 30 16.29 -2.19 -26.53
CA GLU A 30 17.49 -2.83 -26.02
C GLU A 30 18.72 -1.94 -26.27
N ASP A 31 19.29 -1.34 -25.22
CA ASP A 31 20.64 -0.77 -25.29
C ASP A 31 21.65 -1.64 -24.54
N GLN A 32 22.48 -2.31 -25.34
CA GLN A 32 23.63 -3.11 -24.94
C GLN A 32 24.79 -2.19 -24.53
N HIS A 33 25.18 -2.22 -23.26
CA HIS A 33 26.51 -1.76 -22.85
C HIS A 33 27.32 -2.91 -22.24
N LYS A 34 28.33 -3.32 -23.01
CA LYS A 34 29.46 -4.14 -22.58
C LYS A 34 30.35 -3.29 -21.67
N ASP A 35 30.70 -3.82 -20.50
CA ASP A 35 31.93 -3.41 -19.83
C ASP A 35 32.51 -4.62 -19.07
N GLU A 36 33.69 -5.05 -19.53
CA GLU A 36 34.50 -6.12 -18.95
C GLU A 36 35.50 -5.46 -18.00
N GLY A 37 35.40 -5.76 -16.70
CA GLY A 37 36.32 -5.24 -15.69
C GLY A 37 36.50 -6.21 -14.51
N LEU A 38 37.61 -6.95 -14.54
CA LEU A 38 38.14 -7.80 -13.47
C LEU A 38 38.20 -7.09 -12.11
N VAL A 39 37.64 -7.71 -11.05
CA VAL A 39 38.13 -7.56 -9.68
C VAL A 39 38.01 -8.88 -8.91
N GLU A 40 39.07 -9.15 -8.17
CA GLU A 40 39.48 -10.40 -7.54
C GLU A 40 38.61 -10.89 -6.37
N ASN A 41 38.67 -12.21 -6.19
CA ASN A 41 38.36 -13.04 -5.03
C ASN A 41 38.18 -12.34 -3.67
N ARG A 42 36.92 -12.29 -3.21
CA ARG A 42 36.59 -12.47 -1.79
C ARG A 42 35.55 -13.56 -1.66
N ALA A 43 35.97 -14.71 -1.14
CA ALA A 43 35.08 -15.73 -0.61
C ALA A 43 34.38 -15.17 0.64
N SER A 44 33.36 -14.36 0.42
CA SER A 44 32.27 -14.19 1.38
C SER A 44 31.17 -15.15 0.94
N SER A 45 30.61 -15.90 1.87
CA SER A 45 29.44 -16.77 1.68
C SER A 45 28.19 -15.93 1.40
N GLY A 46 28.24 -15.08 0.39
CA GLY A 46 27.13 -14.32 -0.14
C GLY A 46 26.34 -15.24 -1.05
N ILE A 47 25.34 -15.91 -0.49
CA ILE A 47 24.28 -16.49 -1.31
C ILE A 47 23.72 -15.33 -2.14
N ASN A 48 23.85 -15.43 -3.45
CA ASN A 48 23.55 -14.38 -4.40
C ASN A 48 22.06 -13.99 -4.23
N SER A 49 21.78 -12.80 -3.67
CA SER A 49 20.41 -12.37 -3.32
C SER A 49 19.44 -12.38 -4.50
N GLN A 50 19.96 -12.35 -5.74
CA GLN A 50 19.19 -12.47 -6.97
C GLN A 50 18.64 -13.90 -7.18
N PHE A 51 19.40 -14.94 -6.79
CA PHE A 51 19.04 -16.35 -6.95
C PHE A 51 17.97 -16.81 -5.95
N MET A 52 17.81 -16.12 -4.82
CA MET A 52 16.87 -16.52 -3.76
C MET A 52 15.42 -16.03 -3.98
N MET A 53 15.19 -15.18 -4.98
CA MET A 53 13.85 -14.64 -5.28
C MET A 53 13.09 -15.43 -6.34
N ASN A 54 13.80 -16.25 -7.14
CA ASN A 54 13.22 -17.09 -8.17
C ASN A 54 13.52 -18.55 -7.82
N PRO A 55 12.64 -19.23 -7.06
CA PRO A 55 12.78 -20.67 -6.85
C PRO A 55 12.84 -21.38 -8.21
N PRO A 56 13.66 -22.44 -8.35
CA PRO A 56 13.68 -23.23 -9.57
C PRO A 56 12.30 -23.85 -9.80
N PHE A 57 11.86 -23.85 -11.06
CA PHE A 57 10.63 -24.54 -11.46
C PHE A 57 10.91 -26.04 -11.55
N ASP A 58 10.12 -26.84 -10.84
CA ASP A 58 10.16 -28.30 -10.93
C ASP A 58 9.28 -28.71 -12.12
N GLU A 59 9.90 -29.06 -13.26
CA GLU A 59 9.18 -29.45 -14.49
C GLU A 59 8.38 -30.75 -14.30
N GLU A 60 8.83 -31.66 -13.42
CA GLU A 60 8.14 -32.93 -13.18
C GLU A 60 6.85 -32.71 -12.38
N GLN A 61 6.88 -31.80 -11.40
CA GLN A 61 5.71 -31.50 -10.57
C GLN A 61 4.87 -30.33 -11.12
N GLY A 62 5.40 -29.56 -12.06
CA GLY A 62 4.75 -28.36 -12.61
C GLY A 62 4.59 -27.23 -11.57
N LEU A 63 5.44 -27.21 -10.52
CA LEU A 63 5.34 -26.30 -9.38
C LEU A 63 6.71 -25.75 -9.00
N TYR A 64 6.74 -24.60 -8.32
CA TYR A 64 7.97 -24.01 -7.76
C TYR A 64 8.33 -24.55 -6.36
N PHE A 65 7.40 -25.23 -5.70
CA PHE A 65 7.55 -25.66 -4.30
C PHE A 65 7.01 -27.06 -4.09
N ASN A 66 7.82 -27.92 -3.47
CA ASN A 66 7.48 -29.32 -3.24
C ASN A 66 6.82 -29.55 -1.86
N GLY A 67 6.31 -28.46 -1.24
CA GLY A 67 5.57 -28.52 0.03
C GLY A 67 5.55 -27.22 0.83
N ALA A 68 4.71 -27.16 1.87
CA ALA A 68 4.53 -25.98 2.73
C ALA A 68 5.82 -25.54 3.45
N SER A 69 6.73 -26.48 3.72
CA SER A 69 8.03 -26.18 4.34
C SER A 69 8.94 -25.31 3.45
N ALA A 70 8.87 -25.48 2.13
CA ALA A 70 9.65 -24.67 1.18
C ALA A 70 9.14 -23.22 1.13
N MET A 71 7.82 -23.03 1.25
CA MET A 71 7.20 -21.70 1.38
C MET A 71 7.66 -20.98 2.65
N LYS A 72 7.79 -21.71 3.77
CA LYS A 72 8.28 -21.15 5.03
C LYS A 72 9.69 -20.57 4.88
N PHE A 73 10.57 -21.26 4.14
CA PHE A 73 11.93 -20.78 3.89
C PHE A 73 11.95 -19.43 3.16
N LEU A 74 11.14 -19.25 2.10
CA LEU A 74 11.05 -17.95 1.43
C LEU A 74 10.49 -16.84 2.33
N SER A 75 9.56 -17.20 3.22
CA SER A 75 9.04 -16.23 4.20
C SER A 75 10.11 -15.77 5.20
N GLU A 76 11.09 -16.62 5.53
CA GLU A 76 12.22 -16.28 6.40
C GLU A 76 13.23 -15.34 5.70
N ILE A 77 13.36 -15.42 4.37
CA ILE A 77 14.21 -14.52 3.57
C ILE A 77 13.63 -13.10 3.51
N SER A 78 12.31 -12.98 3.64
CA SER A 78 11.59 -11.71 3.65
C SER A 78 11.49 -11.14 5.07
N THR A 79 12.60 -11.14 5.82
CA THR A 79 12.67 -10.60 7.18
C THR A 79 13.83 -9.62 7.36
N PHE A 80 13.65 -8.66 8.26
CA PHE A 80 14.72 -7.78 8.74
C PHE A 80 14.56 -7.54 10.23
N GLN A 81 15.67 -7.26 10.92
CA GLN A 81 15.69 -7.03 12.36
C GLN A 81 15.21 -5.62 12.71
N ALA A 82 14.59 -5.47 13.87
CA ALA A 82 14.21 -4.16 14.38
C ALA A 82 15.41 -3.20 14.44
N PRO A 83 15.22 -1.89 14.16
CA PRO A 83 16.23 -0.87 14.41
C PRO A 83 16.68 -0.91 15.87
N LYS A 84 18.00 -0.83 16.12
CA LYS A 84 18.54 -0.77 17.49
C LYS A 84 18.26 0.61 18.12
N ASP A 85 17.92 0.60 19.41
CA ASP A 85 17.86 1.79 20.27
C ASP A 85 16.94 2.92 19.76
N ASP A 86 15.77 2.58 19.21
CA ASP A 86 14.79 3.55 18.75
C ASP A 86 14.03 4.20 19.94
N THR A 87 14.55 5.33 20.41
CA THR A 87 13.96 6.11 21.51
C THR A 87 12.63 6.79 21.15
N THR A 88 12.20 6.74 19.89
CA THR A 88 10.95 7.37 19.43
C THR A 88 9.72 6.48 19.61
N ILE A 89 9.91 5.22 20.04
CA ILE A 89 8.82 4.29 20.33
C ILE A 89 8.00 4.77 21.56
N PRO A 90 6.68 4.92 21.45
CA PRO A 90 5.84 5.42 22.54
C PRO A 90 5.75 4.42 23.69
N GLN A 91 6.26 4.82 24.87
CA GLN A 91 6.29 3.97 26.06
C GLN A 91 4.97 3.99 26.85
N THR A 92 4.23 5.11 26.82
CA THR A 92 3.02 5.28 27.63
C THR A 92 1.75 5.08 26.82
N MET A 93 0.67 4.65 27.48
CA MET A 93 -0.65 4.53 26.85
C MET A 93 -1.19 5.88 26.38
N GLU A 94 -0.86 6.98 27.09
CA GLU A 94 -1.25 8.32 26.68
C GLU A 94 -0.59 8.73 25.35
N ALA A 95 0.72 8.46 25.19
CA ALA A 95 1.43 8.71 23.94
C ALA A 95 0.83 7.90 22.79
N LYS A 96 0.52 6.62 23.03
CA LYS A 96 -0.17 5.75 22.06
C LYS A 96 -1.53 6.32 21.65
N ARG A 97 -2.35 6.79 22.60
CA ARG A 97 -3.64 7.45 22.30
C ARG A 97 -3.49 8.72 21.46
N LYS A 98 -2.45 9.53 21.71
CA LYS A 98 -2.16 10.72 20.88
C LYS A 98 -1.86 10.35 19.43
N ILE A 99 -1.10 9.27 19.22
CA ILE A 99 -0.80 8.76 17.88
C ILE A 99 -2.07 8.23 17.20
N VAL A 100 -2.89 7.45 17.91
CA VAL A 100 -4.17 6.93 17.37
C VAL A 100 -5.09 8.07 16.93
N LYS A 101 -5.22 9.13 17.74
CA LYS A 101 -5.99 10.33 17.35
C LYS A 101 -5.47 10.95 16.05
N ARG A 102 -4.15 11.05 15.86
CA ARG A 102 -3.55 11.55 14.61
C ARG A 102 -3.85 10.66 13.42
N LEU A 103 -3.79 9.33 13.59
CA LEU A 103 -4.15 8.38 12.54
C LEU A 103 -5.64 8.46 12.17
N VAL A 104 -6.54 8.56 13.15
CA VAL A 104 -7.97 8.75 12.89
C VAL A 104 -8.19 10.02 12.08
N LEU A 105 -7.60 11.15 12.52
CA LEU A 105 -7.69 12.42 11.79
C LEU A 105 -7.18 12.30 10.35
N ALA A 106 -6.06 11.61 10.13
CA ALA A 106 -5.50 11.37 8.79
C ALA A 106 -6.46 10.55 7.91
N ILE A 107 -7.01 9.45 8.42
CA ILE A 107 -7.94 8.60 7.67
C ILE A 107 -9.23 9.35 7.32
N THR A 108 -9.74 10.17 8.23
CA THR A 108 -10.97 10.97 8.03
C THR A 108 -10.74 12.26 7.25
N ASN A 109 -9.49 12.67 7.02
CA ASN A 109 -9.18 13.94 6.35
C ASN A 109 -9.66 13.96 4.90
N ILE A 110 -10.49 14.92 4.52
CA ILE A 110 -10.93 15.10 3.12
C ILE A 110 -10.26 16.29 2.42
N ALA A 111 -9.44 17.06 3.14
CA ALA A 111 -8.72 18.20 2.56
C ALA A 111 -7.40 17.74 1.93
N ASN A 112 -6.97 18.37 0.82
CA ASN A 112 -5.68 18.09 0.18
C ASN A 112 -5.46 16.61 -0.19
N VAL A 113 -6.54 15.89 -0.48
CA VAL A 113 -6.48 14.53 -1.04
C VAL A 113 -5.94 14.61 -2.46
N ARG A 114 -5.03 13.69 -2.81
CA ARG A 114 -4.35 13.67 -4.11
C ARG A 114 -5.18 13.03 -5.22
N GLU A 115 -6.19 12.23 -4.85
CA GLU A 115 -7.16 11.67 -5.78
C GLU A 115 -8.35 12.61 -6.00
N ASP A 116 -9.10 12.38 -7.08
CA ASP A 116 -10.31 13.14 -7.37
C ASP A 116 -11.48 12.71 -6.46
N LEU A 117 -11.77 13.53 -5.45
CA LEU A 117 -12.92 13.32 -4.56
C LEU A 117 -14.28 13.48 -5.27
N LYS A 118 -14.32 14.06 -6.48
CA LYS A 118 -15.54 14.10 -7.29
C LYS A 118 -15.85 12.76 -7.95
N SER A 119 -14.90 11.82 -7.94
CA SER A 119 -15.16 10.47 -8.42
C SER A 119 -16.29 9.82 -7.61
N LYS A 120 -17.28 9.24 -8.30
CA LYS A 120 -18.46 8.60 -7.67
C LYS A 120 -18.06 7.62 -6.55
N ARG A 121 -16.98 6.86 -6.77
CA ARG A 121 -16.45 5.89 -5.82
C ARG A 121 -15.96 6.52 -4.52
N LEU A 122 -15.16 7.59 -4.58
CA LEU A 122 -14.64 8.26 -3.38
C LEU A 122 -15.73 9.10 -2.71
N ALA A 123 -16.55 9.81 -3.48
CA ALA A 123 -17.67 10.59 -2.97
C ALA A 123 -18.64 9.72 -2.14
N LYS A 124 -18.93 8.47 -2.57
CA LYS A 124 -19.78 7.53 -1.82
C LYS A 124 -19.21 7.12 -0.46
N ARG A 125 -17.91 7.26 -0.22
CA ARG A 125 -17.22 6.78 0.99
C ARG A 125 -16.71 7.91 1.90
N TRP A 126 -16.21 9.00 1.30
CA TRP A 126 -15.61 10.15 1.97
C TRP A 126 -16.27 11.49 1.59
N GLY A 127 -17.44 11.46 0.93
CA GLY A 127 -18.20 12.67 0.62
C GLY A 127 -18.64 13.42 1.88
N GLU A 128 -18.87 14.72 1.73
CA GLU A 128 -19.39 15.54 2.82
C GLU A 128 -20.77 15.03 3.27
N GLY A 129 -20.95 14.85 4.58
CA GLY A 129 -22.18 14.32 5.17
C GLY A 129 -22.40 12.81 5.02
N VAL A 130 -21.50 12.09 4.35
CA VAL A 130 -21.63 10.65 4.12
C VAL A 130 -21.24 9.85 5.37
N ARG A 131 -22.07 8.85 5.73
CA ARG A 131 -21.84 7.91 6.84
C ARG A 131 -21.60 6.48 6.34
N TYR A 132 -20.61 6.32 5.46
CA TYR A 132 -20.31 5.00 4.89
C TYR A 132 -19.59 4.08 5.90
N TYR A 133 -18.68 4.66 6.68
CA TYR A 133 -17.97 3.95 7.75
C TYR A 133 -18.41 4.49 9.10
N GLU A 134 -18.52 3.58 10.07
CA GLU A 134 -18.76 3.97 11.46
C GLU A 134 -17.48 4.53 12.10
N PRO A 135 -17.55 5.56 12.97
CA PRO A 135 -16.37 6.17 13.57
C PRO A 135 -15.44 5.19 14.30
N TRP A 136 -15.99 4.16 14.93
CA TRP A 136 -15.21 3.14 15.64
C TRP A 136 -14.34 2.30 14.69
N MET A 137 -14.71 2.17 13.42
CA MET A 137 -13.92 1.44 12.41
C MET A 137 -12.59 2.15 12.16
N PHE A 138 -12.60 3.50 12.09
CA PHE A 138 -11.38 4.29 11.92
C PHE A 138 -10.46 4.17 13.14
N GLU A 139 -11.02 4.20 14.35
CA GLU A 139 -10.25 3.99 15.59
C GLU A 139 -9.64 2.58 15.64
N MET A 140 -10.41 1.55 15.30
CA MET A 140 -9.94 0.17 15.24
C MET A 140 -8.75 0.03 14.26
N VAL A 141 -8.87 0.59 13.06
CA VAL A 141 -7.78 0.58 12.07
C VAL A 141 -6.56 1.37 12.56
N ALA A 142 -6.76 2.52 13.20
CA ALA A 142 -5.67 3.30 13.78
C ALA A 142 -4.89 2.53 14.86
N TRP A 143 -5.59 1.80 15.75
CA TRP A 143 -4.94 0.91 16.72
C TRP A 143 -4.19 -0.24 16.04
N ARG A 144 -4.78 -0.85 15.01
CA ARG A 144 -4.14 -1.93 14.24
C ARG A 144 -2.85 -1.46 13.57
N LEU A 145 -2.88 -0.30 12.91
CA LEU A 145 -1.69 0.30 12.29
C LEU A 145 -0.60 0.59 13.32
N LEU A 146 -0.96 1.21 14.45
CA LEU A 146 -0.01 1.46 15.54
C LEU A 146 0.60 0.15 16.04
N TYR A 147 -0.20 -0.89 16.26
CA TYR A 147 0.29 -2.20 16.71
C TYR A 147 1.27 -2.82 15.72
N LYS A 148 0.98 -2.77 14.41
CA LYS A 148 1.88 -3.29 13.38
C LYS A 148 3.20 -2.54 13.31
N ILE A 149 3.15 -1.21 13.38
CA ILE A 149 4.36 -0.39 13.39
C ILE A 149 5.18 -0.69 14.67
N LEU A 150 4.54 -0.78 15.83
CA LEU A 150 5.24 -1.20 17.06
C LEU A 150 5.91 -2.56 16.87
N LYS A 151 5.20 -3.54 16.34
CA LYS A 151 5.74 -4.88 16.08
C LYS A 151 6.99 -4.83 15.20
N ILE A 152 6.96 -4.07 14.09
CA ILE A 152 8.12 -3.90 13.21
C ILE A 152 9.33 -3.34 13.96
N HIS A 153 9.10 -2.37 14.85
CA HIS A 153 10.16 -1.68 15.59
C HIS A 153 10.61 -2.42 16.87
N THR A 154 9.87 -3.42 17.35
CA THR A 154 10.26 -4.23 18.52
C THR A 154 10.76 -5.62 18.16
N GLU A 155 10.21 -6.21 17.11
CA GLU A 155 10.48 -7.60 16.70
C GLU A 155 11.15 -7.69 15.33
N GLY A 156 11.10 -6.62 14.54
CA GLY A 156 11.50 -6.64 13.14
C GLY A 156 10.34 -6.99 12.21
N TRP A 157 10.67 -7.11 10.93
CA TRP A 157 9.71 -7.51 9.92
C TRP A 157 9.68 -9.03 9.78
N SER A 158 8.51 -9.64 9.97
CA SER A 158 8.31 -11.09 9.84
C SER A 158 7.13 -11.46 8.92
N HIS A 159 6.55 -10.48 8.23
CA HIS A 159 5.37 -10.73 7.40
C HIS A 159 5.80 -11.16 5.98
N PRO A 160 5.29 -12.27 5.44
CA PRO A 160 5.65 -12.69 4.09
C PRO A 160 5.20 -11.67 3.05
N VAL A 161 6.08 -11.32 2.11
CA VAL A 161 5.78 -10.38 1.02
C VAL A 161 6.30 -10.92 -0.29
N CYS A 162 5.42 -11.07 -1.28
CA CYS A 162 5.78 -11.63 -2.58
C CYS A 162 6.32 -10.59 -3.58
N ARG A 163 5.67 -9.42 -3.71
CA ARG A 163 5.95 -8.47 -4.81
C ARG A 163 6.87 -7.31 -4.41
N ASP A 164 6.81 -6.86 -3.16
CA ASP A 164 7.39 -5.57 -2.74
C ASP A 164 8.54 -5.68 -1.70
N TRP A 165 9.09 -6.88 -1.48
CA TRP A 165 10.10 -7.09 -0.43
C TRP A 165 11.28 -6.14 -0.53
N ARG A 166 11.82 -5.92 -1.74
CA ARG A 166 12.96 -5.02 -1.96
C ARG A 166 12.65 -3.58 -1.56
N ILE A 167 11.40 -3.15 -1.73
CA ILE A 167 10.96 -1.80 -1.37
C ILE A 167 10.82 -1.71 0.15
N ILE A 168 10.17 -2.70 0.77
CA ILE A 168 10.00 -2.76 2.23
C ILE A 168 11.34 -2.82 2.95
N LYS A 169 12.29 -3.61 2.45
CA LYS A 169 13.63 -3.73 3.02
C LYS A 169 14.39 -2.41 3.06
N LYS A 170 14.18 -1.48 2.11
CA LYS A 170 14.80 -0.15 2.15
C LYS A 170 14.39 0.66 3.38
N THR A 171 13.27 0.33 4.00
CA THR A 171 12.78 0.99 5.21
C THR A 171 13.35 0.38 6.50
N GLU A 172 14.22 -0.63 6.44
CA GLU A 172 14.74 -1.32 7.63
C GLU A 172 15.43 -0.40 8.63
N THR A 173 15.96 0.74 8.17
CA THR A 173 16.67 1.74 8.99
C THR A 173 15.77 2.86 9.52
N PHE A 174 14.47 2.86 9.20
CA PHE A 174 13.57 3.91 9.67
C PHE A 174 13.43 3.87 11.18
N THR A 175 13.33 5.03 11.81
CA THR A 175 12.83 5.17 13.19
C THR A 175 11.31 5.09 13.22
N PHE A 176 10.75 4.81 14.39
CA PHE A 176 9.31 4.69 14.61
C PHE A 176 8.63 6.00 14.24
N GLU A 177 9.20 7.13 14.67
CA GLU A 177 8.70 8.45 14.31
C GLU A 177 8.70 8.68 12.79
N LYS A 178 9.78 8.34 12.09
CA LYS A 178 9.86 8.51 10.64
C LYS A 178 8.82 7.65 9.92
N ARG A 179 8.71 6.37 10.27
CA ARG A 179 7.74 5.45 9.67
C ARG A 179 6.31 5.91 9.95
N MET A 180 5.99 6.24 11.20
CA MET A 180 4.66 6.72 11.61
C MET A 180 4.31 8.04 10.92
N GLY A 181 5.26 8.97 10.80
CA GLY A 181 5.08 10.23 10.10
C GLY A 181 4.70 10.04 8.63
N LEU A 182 5.41 9.16 7.93
CA LEU A 182 5.12 8.82 6.54
C LEU A 182 3.76 8.13 6.38
N VAL A 183 3.40 7.20 7.28
CA VAL A 183 2.06 6.56 7.26
C VAL A 183 0.95 7.60 7.47
N ILE A 184 1.12 8.52 8.43
CA ILE A 184 0.15 9.60 8.67
C ILE A 184 0.03 10.48 7.42
N GLU A 185 1.14 10.90 6.82
CA GLU A 185 1.14 11.71 5.60
C GLU A 185 0.42 10.98 4.45
N LEU A 186 0.72 9.69 4.25
CA LEU A 186 0.11 8.86 3.20
C LEU A 186 -1.40 8.77 3.38
N LEU A 187 -1.87 8.43 4.58
CA LEU A 187 -3.30 8.30 4.87
C LEU A 187 -4.04 9.65 4.79
N THR A 188 -3.34 10.74 5.11
CA THR A 188 -3.89 12.10 4.97
C THR A 188 -4.18 12.41 3.50
N CYS A 189 -3.31 12.00 2.58
CA CYS A 189 -3.38 12.42 1.18
C CYS A 189 -3.89 11.35 0.19
N SER A 190 -4.03 10.07 0.58
CA SER A 190 -4.53 8.99 -0.27
C SER A 190 -5.66 8.18 0.37
N LYS A 191 -6.85 8.22 -0.25
CA LYS A 191 -8.03 7.41 0.07
C LYS A 191 -7.99 6.01 -0.51
N THR A 192 -7.19 5.79 -1.54
CA THR A 192 -6.83 4.43 -1.95
C THR A 192 -6.11 3.72 -0.80
N ALA A 193 -5.05 4.32 -0.26
CA ALA A 193 -4.37 3.75 0.91
C ALA A 193 -5.29 3.61 2.13
N CYS A 194 -6.20 4.57 2.37
CA CYS A 194 -7.23 4.43 3.41
C CYS A 194 -8.15 3.23 3.19
N THR A 195 -8.54 2.96 1.93
CA THR A 195 -9.37 1.81 1.57
C THR A 195 -8.63 0.51 1.84
N ASP A 196 -7.36 0.42 1.44
CA ASP A 196 -6.52 -0.76 1.61
C ASP A 196 -6.37 -1.08 3.12
N VAL A 197 -6.10 -0.07 3.95
CA VAL A 197 -6.02 -0.30 5.41
C VAL A 197 -7.36 -0.64 6.04
N LEU A 198 -8.50 -0.16 5.51
CA LEU A 198 -9.83 -0.55 5.99
C LEU A 198 -10.16 -2.00 5.59
N ALA A 199 -9.71 -2.44 4.41
CA ALA A 199 -9.86 -3.82 3.92
C ALA A 199 -8.94 -4.83 4.65
N GLY A 200 -7.92 -4.35 5.38
CA GLY A 200 -6.95 -5.21 6.06
C GLY A 200 -5.66 -5.47 5.28
N GLU A 201 -5.44 -4.73 4.19
CA GLU A 201 -4.23 -4.73 3.37
C GLU A 201 -3.21 -3.70 3.87
N ASP A 202 -3.04 -3.63 5.18
CA ASP A 202 -2.27 -2.60 5.88
C ASP A 202 -0.76 -2.90 6.00
N TRP A 203 -0.30 -4.10 5.65
CA TRP A 203 1.13 -4.44 5.70
C TRP A 203 1.96 -3.63 4.70
N THR A 204 1.52 -3.50 3.45
CA THR A 204 2.22 -2.69 2.44
C THR A 204 2.29 -1.23 2.86
N VAL A 205 1.20 -0.71 3.46
CA VAL A 205 1.11 0.66 3.96
C VAL A 205 2.13 0.94 5.07
N VAL A 206 2.28 0.03 6.04
CA VAL A 206 3.28 0.22 7.11
C VAL A 206 4.71 -0.13 6.68
N GLY A 207 4.85 -1.05 5.72
CA GLY A 207 6.13 -1.57 5.25
C GLY A 207 6.88 -0.64 4.31
N ALA A 208 6.17 0.05 3.41
CA ALA A 208 6.76 0.92 2.40
C ALA A 208 5.98 2.25 2.21
N PRO A 209 5.74 3.03 3.29
CA PRO A 209 4.92 4.23 3.20
C PRO A 209 5.53 5.32 2.30
N ASP A 210 6.85 5.41 2.23
CA ASP A 210 7.60 6.33 1.36
C ASP A 210 7.38 6.03 -0.13
N ALA A 211 7.52 4.77 -0.55
CA ALA A 211 7.31 4.36 -1.93
C ALA A 211 5.84 4.57 -2.38
N LEU A 212 4.89 4.33 -1.48
CA LEU A 212 3.47 4.60 -1.72
C LEU A 212 3.18 6.11 -1.81
N LEU A 213 3.85 6.94 -1.01
CA LEU A 213 3.77 8.39 -1.12
C LEU A 213 4.32 8.88 -2.46
N GLU A 214 5.47 8.39 -2.89
CA GLU A 214 6.06 8.70 -4.20
C GLU A 214 5.14 8.27 -5.35
N ARG A 215 4.52 7.09 -5.26
CA ARG A 215 3.53 6.62 -6.23
C ARG A 215 2.33 7.57 -6.29
N THR A 216 1.78 7.93 -5.13
CA THR A 216 0.63 8.85 -5.05
C THR A 216 0.99 10.24 -5.62
N ASN A 217 2.21 10.72 -5.40
CA ASN A 217 2.69 11.98 -5.99
C ASN A 217 2.77 11.92 -7.53
N ARG A 218 3.37 10.85 -8.08
CA ARG A 218 3.46 10.66 -9.53
C ARG A 218 2.07 10.53 -10.18
N ASN A 219 1.18 9.79 -9.54
CA ASN A 219 -0.20 9.64 -10.02
C ASN A 219 -0.93 10.98 -10.06
N LYS A 220 -0.77 11.82 -9.04
CA LYS A 220 -1.33 13.17 -9.05
C LYS A 220 -0.81 14.01 -10.21
N ALA A 221 0.50 14.03 -10.43
CA ALA A 221 1.10 14.79 -11.53
C ALA A 221 0.58 14.32 -12.91
N SER A 222 0.39 13.01 -13.08
CA SER A 222 -0.21 12.42 -14.28
C SER A 222 -1.66 12.86 -14.49
N ILE A 223 -2.48 12.81 -13.42
CA ILE A 223 -3.88 13.27 -13.46
C ILE A 223 -3.95 14.77 -13.80
N ASP A 224 -3.13 15.60 -13.15
CA ASP A 224 -3.09 17.05 -13.39
C ASP A 224 -2.68 17.36 -14.84
N SER A 225 -1.71 16.62 -15.39
CA SER A 225 -1.29 16.75 -16.81
C SER A 225 -2.41 16.35 -17.78
N LYS A 226 -3.11 15.25 -17.51
CA LYS A 226 -4.25 14.79 -18.32
C LYS A 226 -5.40 15.80 -18.28
N ALA A 227 -5.69 16.37 -17.11
CA ALA A 227 -6.72 17.39 -16.95
C ALA A 227 -6.41 18.65 -17.78
N LYS A 228 -5.16 19.10 -17.76
CA LYS A 228 -4.70 20.22 -18.58
C LYS A 228 -4.85 19.93 -20.08
N TYR A 229 -4.36 18.78 -20.55
CA TYR A 229 -4.49 18.39 -21.96
C TYR A 229 -5.95 18.38 -22.44
N LEU A 230 -6.86 17.86 -21.62
CA LEU A 230 -8.29 17.84 -21.94
C LEU A 230 -8.94 19.24 -21.94
N GLN A 231 -8.42 20.17 -21.15
CA GLN A 231 -8.86 21.55 -21.17
C GLN A 231 -8.40 22.25 -22.46
N ASP A 232 -7.11 22.15 -22.78
CA ASP A 232 -6.52 22.78 -23.98
C ASP A 232 -7.26 22.32 -25.25
N LYS A 233 -7.51 21.00 -25.38
CA LYS A 233 -8.27 20.44 -26.50
C LYS A 233 -9.70 21.00 -26.62
N ARG A 234 -10.40 21.23 -25.50
CA ARG A 234 -11.75 21.82 -25.50
C ARG A 234 -11.77 23.30 -25.87
N GLU A 235 -10.65 23.99 -25.74
CA GLU A 235 -10.50 25.39 -26.14
C GLU A 235 -10.16 25.50 -27.63
N GLU A 236 -9.41 24.55 -28.19
CA GLU A 236 -9.15 24.44 -29.64
C GLU A 236 -10.40 24.11 -30.46
N ASP A 237 -11.32 23.32 -29.89
CA ASP A 237 -12.57 22.92 -30.56
C ASP A 237 -13.67 24.03 -30.55
N LYS A 238 -13.40 25.23 -30.00
CA LYS A 238 -14.33 26.36 -29.92
C LYS A 238 -14.03 27.46 -30.94
#